data_AF-K2FJW9-F1
#
_entry.id   AF-K2FJW9-F1
#
_cell.length_a   1.000
_cell.length_b   1.000
_cell.length_c   1.000
_cell.angle_alpha   90.00
_cell.angle_beta   90.00
_cell.angle_gamma   90.00
#
_symmetry.space_group_name_H-M   'P 1'
#
loop_
_entity.id
_entity.type
_entity.pdbx_description
1 polymer ?
#
loop_
_entity_poly.entity_id
_entity_poly.type
_entity_poly.pdbx_seq_one_letter_code
_entity_poly.pdbx_strand_id
1 'polypeptide(L)'
;MNLNNCKHEEEYGKFCRKCGAELVCSHPSYDIFCASCGIALKEKCPECGEMELIGRKICQTKLSEAITARNRSKKETRGKIDTQRFSIGLLAIIGFFIFILIGALFNHYYIIASHTNAVLAVFVVTAMALSMSFLILDMIFWDKWKRKKLQEAEDKFLEENPVYAGIIRQAEEDKDE
;
A
#
# COMPACT_ATOMS: atom_id res chain seq x y z
N MET A 1 -25.58 -26.61 21.75
CA MET A 1 -25.06 -25.31 22.21
C MET A 1 -23.83 -25.01 21.37
N ASN A 2 -23.96 -24.15 20.36
CA ASN A 2 -22.86 -23.78 19.46
C ASN A 2 -22.25 -22.46 19.94
N LEU A 3 -20.96 -22.53 20.28
CA LEU A 3 -20.11 -21.41 20.68
C LEU A 3 -19.61 -20.70 19.41
N ASN A 4 -20.35 -19.70 18.92
CA ASN A 4 -19.83 -18.78 17.92
C ASN A 4 -19.66 -17.40 18.55
N ASN A 5 -18.61 -17.26 19.35
CA ASN A 5 -18.09 -15.95 19.75
C ASN A 5 -17.33 -15.36 18.55
N CYS A 6 -18.07 -14.80 17.62
CA CYS A 6 -17.53 -13.97 16.56
C CYS A 6 -17.78 -12.50 16.91
N LYS A 7 -16.71 -11.77 17.26
CA LYS A 7 -16.77 -10.32 17.45
C LYS A 7 -16.72 -9.65 16.08
N HIS A 8 -17.80 -9.01 15.67
CA HIS A 8 -17.91 -8.27 14.41
C HIS A 8 -18.55 -6.91 14.67
N GLU A 9 -17.73 -5.90 14.96
CA GLU A 9 -18.18 -4.53 15.25
C GLU A 9 -18.31 -3.66 13.97
N GLU A 10 -18.05 -4.18 12.75
CA GLU A 10 -17.88 -3.32 11.56
C GLU A 10 -18.54 -3.83 10.24
N GLU A 11 -19.45 -4.81 10.26
CA GLU A 11 -19.95 -5.44 9.02
C GLU A 11 -21.41 -5.13 8.68
N TYR A 12 -21.61 -3.96 8.06
CA TYR A 12 -22.87 -3.61 7.39
C TYR A 12 -23.17 -4.59 6.24
N GLY A 13 -24.32 -5.27 6.33
CA GLY A 13 -24.81 -6.20 5.30
C GLY A 13 -24.96 -7.67 5.73
N LYS A 14 -24.73 -8.01 7.01
CA LYS A 14 -24.85 -9.38 7.53
C LYS A 14 -26.18 -9.72 8.22
N PHE A 15 -27.23 -8.89 8.16
CA PHE A 15 -28.49 -9.18 8.89
C PHE A 15 -29.75 -8.90 8.05
N CYS A 16 -30.78 -9.75 8.15
CA CYS A 16 -32.12 -9.45 7.59
C CYS A 16 -32.70 -8.25 8.35
N ARG A 17 -32.87 -7.11 7.68
CA ARG A 17 -33.43 -5.86 8.26
C ARG A 17 -34.81 -6.05 8.93
N LYS A 18 -35.53 -7.11 8.57
CA LYS A 18 -36.87 -7.41 9.08
C LYS A 18 -36.90 -8.33 10.29
N CYS A 19 -36.03 -9.33 10.38
CA CYS A 19 -36.04 -10.30 11.49
C CYS A 19 -34.77 -10.28 12.35
N GLY A 20 -33.76 -9.49 11.98
CA GLY A 20 -32.47 -9.45 12.67
C GLY A 20 -31.66 -10.74 12.57
N ALA A 21 -32.12 -11.74 11.82
CA ALA A 21 -31.38 -12.98 11.64
C ALA A 21 -30.08 -12.73 10.89
N GLU A 22 -29.01 -13.30 11.43
CA GLU A 22 -27.68 -13.28 10.85
C GLU A 22 -27.68 -14.01 9.51
N LEU A 23 -27.28 -13.30 8.46
CA LEU A 23 -26.96 -13.83 7.15
C LEU A 23 -25.65 -14.59 7.32
N VAL A 24 -25.77 -15.91 7.50
CA VAL A 24 -24.70 -16.85 7.83
C VAL A 24 -23.38 -16.46 7.14
N CYS A 25 -22.36 -16.27 7.98
CA CYS A 25 -21.02 -15.86 7.63
C CYS A 25 -20.47 -16.48 6.34
N SER A 26 -19.94 -15.58 5.49
CA SER A 26 -18.78 -15.78 4.61
C SER A 26 -18.77 -17.03 3.72
N HIS A 27 -19.93 -17.39 3.17
CA HIS A 27 -20.00 -18.09 1.89
C HIS A 27 -20.83 -17.21 0.96
N PRO A 28 -20.56 -17.14 -0.35
CA PRO A 28 -21.46 -16.44 -1.27
C PRO A 28 -22.82 -17.12 -1.18
N SER A 29 -23.71 -16.60 -0.33
CA SER A 29 -25.10 -17.02 -0.28
C SER A 29 -25.70 -16.48 -1.58
N TYR A 30 -25.77 -17.35 -2.58
CA TYR A 30 -26.47 -17.09 -3.83
C TYR A 30 -27.96 -16.83 -3.59
N ASP A 31 -28.46 -17.10 -2.39
CA ASP A 31 -29.84 -16.92 -2.00
C ASP A 31 -30.28 -15.46 -2.08
N ILE A 32 -31.34 -15.24 -2.86
CA ILE A 32 -32.00 -13.96 -3.08
C ILE A 32 -32.87 -13.58 -1.87
N PHE A 33 -33.22 -14.56 -1.03
CA PHE A 33 -34.15 -14.41 0.09
C PHE A 33 -33.49 -14.84 1.41
N CYS A 34 -33.93 -14.24 2.51
CA CYS A 34 -33.52 -14.65 3.84
C CYS A 34 -34.17 -15.98 4.24
N ALA A 35 -33.37 -16.93 4.69
CA ALA A 35 -33.83 -18.25 5.12
C ALA A 35 -34.82 -18.21 6.32
N SER A 36 -34.72 -17.20 7.21
CA SER A 36 -35.64 -17.07 8.35
C SER A 36 -36.91 -16.29 8.02
N CYS A 37 -36.78 -15.14 7.35
CA CYS A 37 -37.87 -14.18 7.17
C CYS A 37 -38.50 -14.24 5.76
N GLY A 38 -37.90 -14.95 4.81
CA GLY A 38 -38.34 -15.05 3.42
C GLY A 38 -38.26 -13.74 2.62
N ILE A 39 -37.73 -12.66 3.21
CA ILE A 39 -37.65 -11.37 2.53
C ILE A 39 -36.51 -11.36 1.51
N ALA A 40 -36.68 -10.65 0.40
CA ALA A 40 -35.61 -10.41 -0.54
C ALA A 40 -34.46 -9.69 0.19
N LEU A 41 -33.25 -10.19 0.01
CA LEU A 41 -32.01 -9.62 0.54
C LEU A 41 -31.26 -8.82 -0.52
N LYS A 42 -31.58 -9.06 -1.79
CA LYS A 42 -30.98 -8.38 -2.93
C LYS A 42 -32.04 -7.65 -3.74
N GLU A 43 -31.73 -6.43 -4.15
CA GLU A 43 -32.52 -5.66 -5.11
C GLU A 43 -31.67 -5.34 -6.33
N LYS A 44 -32.35 -5.08 -7.45
CA LYS A 44 -31.66 -4.68 -8.67
C LYS A 44 -31.17 -3.25 -8.47
N CYS A 45 -29.87 -3.05 -8.53
CA CYS A 45 -29.26 -1.73 -8.45
C CYS A 45 -29.75 -0.88 -9.64
N PRO A 46 -30.30 0.33 -9.42
CA PRO A 46 -30.80 1.18 -10.49
C PRO A 46 -29.68 1.70 -11.40
N GLU A 47 -28.43 1.69 -10.92
CA GLU A 47 -27.28 2.23 -11.68
C GLU A 47 -26.61 1.22 -12.61
N CYS A 48 -26.33 0.00 -12.13
CA CYS A 48 -25.64 -1.03 -12.90
C CYS A 48 -26.57 -2.16 -13.37
N GLY A 49 -27.77 -2.28 -12.79
CA GLY A 49 -28.71 -3.36 -13.09
C GLY A 49 -28.35 -4.72 -12.49
N GLU A 50 -27.28 -4.82 -11.70
CA GLU A 50 -26.91 -6.05 -10.98
C GLU A 50 -27.71 -6.22 -9.68
N MET A 51 -27.82 -7.45 -9.18
CA MET A 51 -28.52 -7.76 -7.93
C MET A 51 -27.59 -7.52 -6.74
N GLU A 52 -27.81 -6.43 -6.00
CA GLU A 52 -26.98 -6.01 -4.86
C GLU A 52 -27.76 -6.09 -3.55
N LEU A 53 -27.06 -6.15 -2.41
CA LEU A 53 -27.69 -6.21 -1.09
C LEU A 53 -28.53 -4.95 -0.83
N ILE A 54 -29.78 -5.15 -0.38
CA ILE A 54 -30.72 -4.07 -0.08
C ILE A 54 -30.15 -3.15 1.01
N GLY A 55 -30.23 -1.84 0.77
CA GLY A 55 -29.89 -0.82 1.77
C GLY A 55 -28.44 -0.31 1.72
N ARG A 56 -27.65 -0.70 0.71
CA ARG A 56 -26.39 -0.01 0.41
C ARG A 56 -26.68 1.33 -0.28
N LYS A 57 -26.00 2.40 0.14
CA LYS A 57 -26.13 3.72 -0.50
C LYS A 57 -25.36 3.78 -1.83
N ILE A 58 -24.42 2.87 -2.07
CA ILE A 58 -23.48 2.90 -3.20
C ILE A 58 -23.51 1.58 -3.95
N CYS A 59 -23.53 1.68 -5.28
CA CYS A 59 -23.40 0.54 -6.18
C CYS A 59 -22.07 -0.20 -5.97
N GLN A 60 -22.13 -1.47 -5.59
CA GLN A 60 -20.97 -2.32 -5.34
C GLN A 60 -20.13 -2.53 -6.60
N THR A 61 -20.76 -2.69 -7.76
CA THR A 61 -20.05 -2.88 -9.04
C THR A 61 -19.19 -1.66 -9.35
N LYS A 62 -19.78 -0.46 -9.32
CA LYS A 62 -19.06 0.80 -9.57
C LYS A 62 -18.00 1.09 -8.52
N LEU A 63 -18.26 0.79 -7.24
CA LEU A 63 -17.25 0.90 -6.19
C LEU A 63 -16.07 -0.04 -6.45
N SER A 64 -16.33 -1.28 -6.88
CA SER A 64 -15.29 -2.25 -7.21
C SER A 64 -14.47 -1.82 -8.43
N GLU A 65 -15.11 -1.22 -9.43
CA GLU A 65 -14.44 -0.65 -10.61
C GLU A 65 -13.54 0.53 -10.20
N ALA A 66 -14.07 1.45 -9.39
CA ALA A 66 -13.31 2.60 -8.87
C ALA A 66 -12.08 2.16 -8.06
N ILE A 67 -12.24 1.18 -7.16
CA ILE A 67 -11.15 0.60 -6.37
C ILE A 67 -10.14 -0.10 -7.29
N THR A 68 -10.60 -0.86 -8.28
CA THR A 68 -9.73 -1.57 -9.23
C THR A 68 -8.93 -0.60 -10.08
N ALA A 69 -9.56 0.47 -10.58
CA ALA A 69 -8.91 1.54 -11.34
C ALA A 69 -7.85 2.27 -10.49
N ARG A 70 -8.20 2.65 -9.25
CA ARG A 70 -7.27 3.24 -8.26
C ARG A 70 -6.07 2.32 -8.00
N ASN A 71 -6.31 1.04 -7.78
CA ASN A 71 -5.25 0.06 -7.51
C ASN A 71 -4.34 -0.17 -8.73
N ARG A 72 -4.90 -0.17 -9.94
CA ARG A 72 -4.12 -0.26 -11.18
C ARG A 72 -3.21 0.96 -11.33
N SER A 73 -3.74 2.17 -11.18
CA SER A 73 -2.96 3.42 -11.19
C SER A 73 -1.84 3.42 -10.14
N LYS A 74 -2.13 3.00 -8.91
CA LYS A 74 -1.12 2.82 -7.85
C LYS A 74 -0.05 1.82 -8.24
N LYS A 75 -0.42 0.68 -8.84
CA LYS A 75 0.54 -0.37 -9.25
C LYS A 75 1.49 0.13 -10.34
N GLU A 76 0.97 0.85 -11.33
CA GLU A 76 1.79 1.45 -12.40
C GLU A 76 2.76 2.48 -11.83
N THR A 77 2.29 3.34 -10.92
CA THR A 77 3.13 4.35 -10.27
C THR A 77 4.20 3.68 -9.39
N ARG A 78 3.85 2.65 -8.62
CA ARG A 78 4.83 1.85 -7.84
C ARG A 78 5.90 1.25 -8.73
N GLY A 79 5.52 0.63 -9.86
CA GLY A 79 6.47 0.05 -10.80
C GLY A 79 7.50 1.06 -11.30
N LYS A 80 7.06 2.27 -11.67
CA LYS A 80 7.94 3.37 -12.09
C LYS A 80 8.90 3.80 -10.98
N ILE A 81 8.38 3.99 -9.76
CA ILE A 81 9.18 4.38 -8.59
C ILE A 81 10.22 3.30 -8.23
N ASP A 82 9.81 2.03 -8.23
CA ASP A 82 10.69 0.92 -7.85
C ASP A 82 11.80 0.70 -8.90
N THR A 83 11.50 0.91 -10.19
CA THR A 83 12.51 0.87 -11.26
C THR A 83 13.54 1.98 -11.07
N GLN A 84 13.10 3.20 -10.75
CA GLN A 84 14.00 4.33 -10.48
C GLN A 84 14.90 4.08 -9.26
N ARG A 85 14.36 3.46 -8.20
CA ARG A 85 15.15 3.06 -7.02
C ARG A 85 16.25 2.09 -7.39
N PHE A 86 15.94 1.11 -8.24
CA PHE A 86 16.91 0.10 -8.65
C PHE A 86 18.11 0.75 -9.36
N SER A 87 17.86 1.71 -10.25
CA SER A 87 18.94 2.45 -10.94
C SER A 87 19.80 3.27 -9.97
N ILE A 88 19.18 3.99 -9.02
CA ILE A 88 19.91 4.82 -8.05
C ILE A 88 20.70 3.93 -7.07
N GLY A 89 20.09 2.86 -6.57
CA GLY A 89 20.73 1.91 -5.67
C GLY A 89 21.91 1.21 -6.31
N LEU A 90 21.80 0.82 -7.59
CA LEU A 90 22.92 0.24 -8.34
C LEU A 90 24.08 1.23 -8.48
N LEU A 91 23.81 2.50 -8.79
CA LEU A 91 24.84 3.55 -8.84
C LEU A 91 25.53 3.75 -7.50
N ALA A 92 24.78 3.74 -6.39
CA ALA A 92 25.34 3.87 -5.05
C ALA A 92 26.25 2.68 -4.69
N ILE A 93 25.85 1.46 -5.04
CA ILE A 93 26.66 0.25 -4.85
C ILE A 93 27.95 0.33 -5.65
N ILE A 94 27.87 0.70 -6.94
CA ILE A 94 29.05 0.86 -7.80
C ILE A 94 29.99 1.92 -7.21
N GLY A 95 29.46 3.07 -6.78
CA GLY A 95 30.23 4.13 -6.14
C GLY A 95 30.95 3.67 -4.87
N PHE A 96 30.29 2.84 -4.05
CA PHE A 96 30.88 2.26 -2.84
C PHE A 96 32.04 1.31 -3.17
N PHE A 97 31.90 0.44 -4.18
CA PHE A 97 33.00 -0.42 -4.62
C PHE A 97 34.20 0.37 -5.16
N ILE A 98 33.96 1.43 -5.94
CA ILE A 98 35.01 2.31 -6.44
C ILE A 98 35.75 2.97 -5.25
N PHE A 99 35.00 3.44 -4.24
CA PHE A 99 35.59 4.04 -3.05
C PHE A 99 36.50 3.08 -2.27
N ILE A 100 36.08 1.82 -2.09
CA ILE A 100 36.90 0.77 -1.46
C ILE A 100 38.18 0.53 -2.27
N LEU A 101 38.08 0.41 -3.59
CA LEU A 101 39.24 0.17 -4.45
C LEU A 101 40.26 1.31 -4.37
N ILE A 102 39.79 2.56 -4.40
CA ILE A 102 40.65 3.74 -4.21
C ILE A 102 41.31 3.67 -2.83
N GLY A 103 40.55 3.39 -1.76
CA GLY A 103 41.09 3.24 -0.41
C GLY A 103 42.17 2.15 -0.33
N ALA A 104 41.97 1.01 -1.00
CA ALA A 104 42.94 -0.08 -1.04
C ALA A 104 44.22 0.30 -1.80
N LEU A 105 44.11 1.02 -2.92
CA LEU A 105 45.26 1.52 -3.69
C LEU A 105 46.08 2.53 -2.88
N PHE A 106 45.41 3.48 -2.22
CA PHE A 106 46.06 4.43 -1.31
C PHE A 106 46.75 3.68 -0.16
N ASN A 107 46.06 2.73 0.46
CA ASN A 107 46.65 1.93 1.54
C ASN A 107 47.90 1.18 1.07
N HIS A 108 47.86 0.53 -0.09
CA HIS A 108 49.01 -0.17 -0.65
C HIS A 108 50.20 0.76 -0.92
N TYR A 109 49.93 1.96 -1.45
CA TYR A 109 50.97 2.95 -1.74
C TYR A 109 51.62 3.51 -0.46
N TYR A 110 50.82 3.80 0.58
CA TYR A 110 51.30 4.44 1.82
C TYR A 110 51.86 3.45 2.85
N ILE A 111 51.40 2.19 2.89
CA ILE A 111 51.95 1.13 3.78
C ILE A 111 53.44 0.87 3.49
N ILE A 112 53.86 0.99 2.24
CA ILE A 112 55.26 0.80 1.85
C ILE A 112 56.15 1.95 2.36
N ALA A 113 55.57 3.10 2.71
CA ALA A 113 56.32 4.34 2.95
C ALA A 113 56.46 4.77 4.42
N SER A 114 55.56 4.44 5.37
CA SER A 114 55.77 4.87 6.77
C SER A 114 54.90 4.20 7.85
N HIS A 115 55.34 4.30 9.11
CA HIS A 115 54.66 3.85 10.34
C HIS A 115 53.35 4.61 10.72
N THR A 116 52.75 5.40 9.84
CA THR A 116 51.53 6.20 10.11
C THR A 116 50.23 5.39 10.03
N ASN A 117 50.17 4.23 10.68
CA ASN A 117 49.03 3.29 10.57
C ASN A 117 47.76 3.75 11.32
N ALA A 118 47.91 4.53 12.40
CA ALA A 118 46.78 4.92 13.25
C ALA A 118 45.86 5.95 12.60
N VAL A 119 46.41 6.98 11.95
CA VAL A 119 45.63 8.04 11.30
C VAL A 119 44.84 7.47 10.11
N LEU A 120 45.47 6.59 9.32
CA LEU A 120 44.81 5.92 8.21
C LEU A 120 43.66 5.02 8.68
N ALA A 121 43.86 4.25 9.76
CA ALA A 121 42.81 3.40 10.33
C ALA A 121 41.60 4.22 10.81
N VAL A 122 41.83 5.38 11.45
CA VAL A 122 40.74 6.27 11.88
C VAL A 122 39.97 6.82 10.67
N PHE A 123 40.66 7.20 9.59
CA PHE A 123 40.01 7.65 8.35
C PHE A 123 39.13 6.56 7.73
N VAL A 124 39.63 5.32 7.66
CA VAL A 124 38.88 4.18 7.11
C VAL A 124 37.64 3.89 7.96
N VAL A 125 37.77 3.81 9.29
CA VAL A 125 36.64 3.56 10.20
C VAL A 125 35.61 4.68 10.11
N THR A 126 36.05 5.94 10.05
CA THR A 126 35.15 7.09 9.93
C THR A 126 34.43 7.10 8.59
N ALA A 127 35.12 6.77 7.49
CA ALA A 127 34.51 6.67 6.17
C ALA A 127 33.45 5.56 6.12
N MET A 128 33.73 4.39 6.73
CA MET A 128 32.75 3.30 6.85
C MET A 128 31.54 3.70 7.69
N ALA A 129 31.75 4.37 8.82
CA ALA A 129 30.67 4.84 9.68
C ALA A 129 29.78 5.87 8.97
N LEU A 130 30.38 6.81 8.24
CA LEU A 130 29.67 7.81 7.44
C LEU A 130 28.91 7.15 6.27
N SER A 131 29.50 6.19 5.57
CA SER A 131 28.80 5.48 4.48
C SER A 131 27.58 4.70 5.00
N MET A 132 27.71 4.03 6.15
CA MET A 132 26.58 3.31 6.77
C MET A 132 25.49 4.28 7.23
N SER A 133 25.87 5.42 7.81
CA SER A 133 24.91 6.46 8.22
C SER A 133 24.16 7.04 7.02
N PHE A 134 24.85 7.24 5.89
CA PHE A 134 24.26 7.74 4.66
C PHE A 134 23.23 6.74 4.09
N LEU A 135 23.53 5.44 4.10
CA LEU A 135 22.59 4.40 3.66
C LEU A 135 21.30 4.37 4.50
N ILE A 136 21.43 4.54 5.82
CA ILE A 136 20.27 4.59 6.73
C ILE A 136 19.41 5.83 6.44
N LEU A 137 20.05 6.99 6.28
CA LEU A 137 19.35 8.23 5.94
C LEU A 137 18.65 8.14 4.57
N ASP A 138 19.31 7.57 3.57
CA ASP A 138 18.75 7.35 2.24
C ASP A 138 17.52 6.43 2.31
N MET A 139 17.56 5.34 3.10
CA MET A 139 16.40 4.48 3.32
C MET A 139 15.20 5.23 3.93
N ILE A 140 15.44 6.04 4.96
CA ILE A 140 14.37 6.81 5.64
C ILE A 140 13.80 7.88 4.72
N PHE A 141 14.67 8.61 4.03
CA PHE A 141 14.27 9.67 3.11
C PHE A 141 13.50 9.10 1.94
N TRP A 142 13.94 7.95 1.41
CA TRP A 142 13.26 7.25 0.34
C TRP A 142 11.85 6.80 0.73
N ASP A 143 11.68 6.24 1.93
CA ASP A 143 10.35 5.80 2.39
C ASP A 143 9.37 6.98 2.50
N LYS A 144 9.82 8.11 3.06
CA LYS A 144 9.03 9.35 3.09
C LYS A 144 8.72 9.88 1.69
N TRP A 145 9.71 9.92 0.80
CA TRP A 145 9.55 10.39 -0.57
C TRP A 145 8.60 9.49 -1.37
N LYS A 146 8.72 8.16 -1.24
CA LYS A 146 7.84 7.17 -1.89
C LYS A 146 6.39 7.34 -1.45
N ARG A 147 6.14 7.50 -0.15
CA ARG A 147 4.78 7.78 0.36
C ARG A 147 4.21 9.06 -0.25
N LYS A 148 4.98 10.15 -0.24
CA LYS A 148 4.54 11.43 -0.81
C LYS A 148 4.22 11.32 -2.30
N LYS A 149 5.07 10.66 -3.09
CA LYS A 149 4.84 10.46 -4.53
C LYS A 149 3.63 9.58 -4.84
N LEU A 150 3.38 8.55 -4.02
CA LEU A 150 2.19 7.72 -4.17
C LEU A 150 0.92 8.51 -3.84
N GLN A 151 0.96 9.37 -2.83
CA GLN A 151 -0.16 10.24 -2.48
C GLN A 151 -0.43 11.27 -3.57
N GLU A 152 0.60 11.97 -4.08
CA GLU A 152 0.46 12.90 -5.22
C GLU A 152 -0.14 12.24 -6.46
N ALA A 153 0.25 11.01 -6.77
CA ALA A 153 -0.29 10.27 -7.92
C ALA A 153 -1.75 9.83 -7.68
N GLU A 154 -2.09 9.51 -6.45
CA GLU A 154 -3.45 9.19 -6.04
C GLU A 154 -4.37 10.41 -6.11
N ASP A 155 -3.94 11.53 -5.55
CA ASP A 155 -4.68 12.80 -5.59
C ASP A 155 -4.92 13.21 -7.05
N LYS A 156 -3.88 13.12 -7.89
CA LYS A 156 -4.00 13.38 -9.33
C LYS A 156 -4.99 12.44 -10.02
N PHE A 157 -4.99 11.15 -9.69
CA PHE A 157 -5.94 10.20 -10.25
C PHE A 157 -7.38 10.55 -9.87
N LEU A 158 -7.62 10.97 -8.63
CA LEU A 158 -8.95 11.37 -8.15
C LEU A 158 -9.40 12.69 -8.79
N GLU A 159 -8.49 13.64 -9.00
CA GLU A 159 -8.75 14.89 -9.72
C GLU A 159 -9.13 14.65 -11.19
N GLU A 160 -8.41 13.75 -11.87
CA GLU A 160 -8.70 13.37 -13.26
C GLU A 160 -9.99 12.52 -13.40
N ASN A 161 -10.44 11.86 -12.32
CA ASN A 161 -11.60 10.96 -12.32
C ASN A 161 -12.60 11.35 -11.22
N PRO A 162 -13.29 12.50 -11.34
CA PRO A 162 -14.16 13.02 -10.28
C PRO A 162 -15.32 12.08 -9.94
N VAL A 163 -15.79 11.28 -10.91
CA VAL A 163 -16.84 10.26 -10.69
C VAL A 163 -16.37 9.20 -9.70
N TYR A 164 -15.14 8.69 -9.87
CA TYR A 164 -14.56 7.71 -8.94
C TYR A 164 -14.25 8.34 -7.58
N ALA A 165 -13.80 9.60 -7.56
CA ALA A 165 -13.57 10.32 -6.31
C ALA A 165 -14.86 10.45 -5.47
N GLY A 166 -15.99 10.77 -6.11
CA GLY A 166 -17.29 10.82 -5.45
C GLY A 166 -17.71 9.48 -4.84
N ILE A 167 -17.60 8.40 -5.62
CA ILE A 167 -17.95 7.04 -5.18
C ILE A 167 -17.07 6.58 -4.00
N ILE A 168 -15.77 6.86 -4.05
CA ILE A 168 -14.83 6.49 -2.98
C ILE A 168 -15.12 7.28 -1.71
N ARG A 169 -15.36 8.60 -1.82
CA ARG A 169 -15.64 9.46 -0.67
C ARG A 169 -16.92 9.05 0.05
N GLN A 170 -17.98 8.76 -0.70
CA GLN A 170 -19.23 8.23 -0.13
C GLN A 170 -18.99 6.90 0.59
N ALA A 171 -18.14 6.03 0.04
CA ALA A 171 -17.85 4.73 0.64
C ALA A 171 -16.98 4.81 1.90
N GLU A 172 -16.23 5.91 2.06
CA GLU A 172 -15.46 6.22 3.27
C GLU A 172 -16.37 6.85 4.33
N GLU A 173 -17.25 7.78 3.95
CA GLU A 173 -18.28 8.37 4.83
C GLU A 173 -19.22 7.29 5.41
N ASP A 174 -19.62 6.29 4.60
CA ASP A 174 -20.47 5.17 5.04
C ASP A 174 -19.79 4.17 5.99
N LYS A 175 -18.45 4.22 6.15
CA LYS A 175 -17.72 3.37 7.11
C LYS A 175 -17.60 3.98 8.50
N ASP A 176 -17.71 5.30 8.58
CA ASP A 176 -17.55 6.06 9.81
C ASP A 176 -18.89 6.28 10.54
N GLU A 177 -20.02 5.91 9.91
CA GLU A 177 -21.38 5.84 10.49
C GLU A 177 -21.67 4.47 11.12
#